data_AF-A0A7J3V0X8-F1
#
_entry.id   AF-A0A7J3V0X8-F1
#
_cell.length_a   1.000
_cell.length_b   1.000
_cell.length_c   1.000
_cell.angle_alpha   90.00
_cell.angle_beta   90.00
_cell.angle_gamma   90.00
#
_symmetry.space_group_name_H-M   'P 1'
#
loop_
_entity.id
_entity.type
_entity.pdbx_description
1 polymer ?
#
loop_
_entity_poly.entity_id
_entity_poly.type
_entity_poly.pdbx_seq_one_letter_code
_entity_poly.pdbx_strand_id
1 'polypeptide(L)'
;MGGLMRVVSEAAFKEGGMTVGIMAVEMEGIAGSHPWNNPYNRVVIRSGQSFTSRSSIVVRSSDAIILVAGGVGSLAEVAMAYNMKKPVVVLKGTGMIADRLVELFPDGFLDHRKMVRLRFEEDPEKAVDLAAELARLDGEG
;
A
#
# COMPACT_ATOMS: atom_id res chain seq x y z
N MET A 1 10.27 2.01 -6.52
CA MET A 1 9.71 0.66 -6.76
C MET A 1 10.60 -0.46 -6.22
N GLY A 2 11.88 -0.22 -5.88
CA GLY A 2 12.70 -1.15 -5.10
C GLY A 2 12.32 -1.26 -3.61
N GLY A 3 13.18 -1.90 -2.81
CA GLY A 3 12.93 -2.15 -1.39
C GLY A 3 11.83 -3.18 -1.16
N LEU A 4 10.99 -2.99 -0.13
CA LEU A 4 9.91 -3.91 0.23
C LEU A 4 8.95 -4.19 -0.94
N MET A 5 8.62 -3.16 -1.73
CA MET A 5 7.77 -3.31 -2.92
C MET A 5 8.31 -4.34 -3.91
N ARG A 6 9.64 -4.42 -4.09
CA ARG A 6 10.27 -5.42 -4.96
C ARG A 6 10.14 -6.82 -4.38
N VAL A 7 10.34 -6.98 -3.07
CA VAL A 7 10.21 -8.28 -2.38
C VAL A 7 8.78 -8.81 -2.50
N VAL A 8 7.78 -7.96 -2.24
CA VAL A 8 6.35 -8.33 -2.36
C VAL A 8 6.00 -8.66 -3.81
N SER A 9 6.44 -7.85 -4.77
CA SER A 9 6.19 -8.11 -6.19
C SER A 9 6.87 -9.39 -6.67
N GLU A 10 8.08 -9.69 -6.19
CA GLU A 10 8.80 -10.91 -6.53
C GLU A 10 8.05 -12.15 -6.06
N ALA A 11 7.60 -12.16 -4.81
CA ALA A 11 6.84 -13.27 -4.24
C ALA A 11 5.53 -13.49 -5.02
N ALA A 12 4.75 -12.43 -5.23
CA ALA A 12 3.52 -12.50 -6.02
C ALA A 12 3.77 -12.97 -7.46
N PHE A 13 4.83 -12.48 -8.10
CA PHE A 13 5.19 -12.87 -9.45
C PHE A 13 5.53 -14.36 -9.55
N LYS A 14 6.31 -14.90 -8.60
CA LYS A 14 6.71 -16.32 -8.57
C LYS A 14 5.52 -17.27 -8.41
N GLU A 15 4.51 -16.86 -7.65
CA GLU A 15 3.25 -17.60 -7.48
C GLU A 15 2.25 -17.38 -8.63
N GLY A 16 2.65 -16.73 -9.73
CA GLY A 16 1.77 -16.48 -10.87
C GLY A 16 0.78 -15.31 -10.69
N GLY A 17 0.86 -14.59 -9.57
CA GLY A 17 0.05 -13.40 -9.29
C GLY A 17 0.32 -12.24 -10.25
N MET A 18 -0.68 -11.36 -10.38
CA MET A 18 -0.56 -10.13 -11.16
C MET A 18 0.13 -9.03 -10.35
N THR A 19 1.11 -8.36 -10.93
CA THR A 19 1.85 -7.26 -10.32
C THR A 19 1.86 -6.06 -11.25
N VAL A 20 1.38 -4.92 -10.76
CA VAL A 20 1.25 -3.68 -11.54
C VAL A 20 2.06 -2.58 -10.89
N GLY A 21 3.11 -2.12 -11.58
CA GLY A 21 3.96 -1.02 -11.15
C GLY A 21 3.52 0.30 -11.75
N ILE A 22 2.89 1.17 -10.97
CA ILE A 22 2.59 2.54 -11.38
C ILE A 22 3.82 3.40 -11.12
N MET A 23 4.53 3.85 -12.15
CA MET A 23 5.82 4.54 -12.01
C MET A 23 5.63 6.04 -11.79
N ALA A 24 6.43 6.61 -10.87
CA ALA A 24 6.59 8.05 -10.79
C ALA A 24 7.59 8.53 -11.86
N VAL A 25 7.45 9.76 -12.35
CA VAL A 25 8.25 10.33 -13.45
C VAL A 25 9.76 10.30 -13.15
N GLU A 26 10.13 10.51 -11.90
CA GLU A 26 11.51 10.45 -11.39
C GLU A 26 12.12 9.04 -11.54
N MET A 27 11.29 8.02 -11.69
CA MET A 27 11.66 6.61 -11.76
C MET A 27 11.51 6.00 -13.15
N GLU A 28 10.95 6.71 -14.11
CA GLU A 28 10.69 6.16 -15.45
C GLU A 28 11.95 6.02 -16.31
N GLY A 29 12.98 6.81 -16.02
CA GLY A 29 14.25 6.82 -16.75
C GLY A 29 15.38 6.01 -16.10
N ILE A 30 15.11 5.30 -14.99
CA ILE A 30 16.17 4.57 -14.29
C ILE A 30 16.63 3.37 -15.11
N ALA A 31 17.93 3.08 -15.06
CA ALA A 31 18.49 1.90 -15.70
C ALA A 31 17.88 0.61 -15.10
N GLY A 32 17.75 -0.44 -15.90
CA GLY A 32 17.21 -1.72 -15.45
C GLY A 32 18.04 -2.37 -14.32
N SER A 33 19.34 -2.09 -14.27
CA SER A 33 20.26 -2.53 -13.22
C SER A 33 20.15 -1.72 -11.92
N HIS A 34 19.42 -0.61 -11.92
CA HIS A 34 19.31 0.26 -10.76
C HIS A 34 18.59 -0.46 -9.62
N PRO A 35 19.05 -0.34 -8.35
CA PRO A 35 18.44 -1.05 -7.21
C PRO A 35 16.94 -0.77 -7.01
N TRP A 36 16.50 0.40 -7.49
CA TRP A 36 15.11 0.82 -7.39
C TRP A 36 14.21 0.37 -8.54
N ASN A 37 14.78 -0.28 -9.55
CA ASN A 37 14.03 -0.98 -10.58
C ASN A 37 13.39 -2.24 -9.98
N ASN A 38 12.16 -2.51 -10.38
CA ASN A 38 11.42 -3.70 -9.98
C ASN A 38 11.08 -4.52 -11.24
N PRO A 39 11.90 -5.53 -11.57
CA PRO A 39 11.70 -6.35 -12.77
C PRO A 39 10.51 -7.30 -12.64
N TYR A 40 9.92 -7.42 -11.44
CA TYR A 40 8.81 -8.33 -11.16
C TYR A 40 7.44 -7.68 -11.37
N ASN A 41 7.38 -6.47 -11.90
CA ASN A 41 6.13 -5.87 -12.37
C ASN A 41 5.76 -6.49 -13.74
N ARG A 42 4.64 -7.20 -13.82
CA ARG A 42 4.10 -7.71 -15.11
C ARG A 42 3.62 -6.59 -16.00
N VAL A 43 3.00 -5.58 -15.41
CA VAL A 43 2.54 -4.38 -16.09
C VAL A 43 3.24 -3.18 -15.47
N VAL A 44 3.80 -2.31 -16.31
CA VAL A 44 4.42 -1.05 -15.88
C VAL A 44 3.65 0.11 -16.51
N ILE A 45 3.08 0.97 -15.66
CA ILE A 45 2.36 2.17 -16.07
C ILE A 45 3.27 3.38 -15.85
N ARG A 46 3.68 4.04 -16.93
CA ARG A 46 4.41 5.31 -16.89
C ARG A 46 3.42 6.46 -16.70
N SER A 47 3.30 6.95 -15.48
CA SER A 47 2.22 7.88 -15.13
C SER A 47 2.52 9.34 -15.48
N GLY A 48 3.80 9.70 -15.66
CA GLY A 48 4.22 11.10 -15.79
C GLY A 48 3.99 11.94 -14.53
N GLN A 49 3.57 11.34 -13.42
CA GLN A 49 3.31 12.00 -12.15
C GLN A 49 4.49 11.88 -11.18
N SER A 50 4.68 12.86 -10.31
CA SER A 50 5.67 12.76 -9.23
C SER A 50 5.32 11.64 -8.25
N PHE A 51 6.24 11.30 -7.35
CA PHE A 51 5.98 10.30 -6.29
C PHE A 51 4.67 10.56 -5.53
N THR A 52 4.48 11.79 -5.07
CA THR A 52 3.32 12.17 -4.27
C THR A 52 2.02 12.07 -5.08
N SER A 53 2.02 12.64 -6.30
CA SER A 53 0.82 12.66 -7.14
C SER A 53 0.42 11.27 -7.60
N ARG A 54 1.39 10.43 -7.97
CA ARG A 54 1.16 9.07 -8.47
C ARG A 54 0.51 8.17 -7.43
N SER A 55 0.85 8.33 -6.15
CA SER A 55 0.29 7.50 -5.07
C SER A 55 -1.24 7.60 -4.98
N SER A 56 -1.84 8.70 -5.43
CA SER A 56 -3.31 8.80 -5.52
C SER A 56 -3.91 7.78 -6.50
N ILE A 57 -3.23 7.47 -7.61
CA ILE A 57 -3.66 6.45 -8.58
C ILE A 57 -3.59 5.07 -7.94
N VAL A 58 -2.51 4.78 -7.21
CA VAL A 58 -2.33 3.50 -6.49
C VAL A 58 -3.47 3.31 -5.50
N VAL A 59 -3.66 4.26 -4.60
CA VAL A 59 -4.69 4.19 -3.55
C VAL A 59 -6.09 4.09 -4.13
N ARG A 60 -6.40 4.92 -5.15
CA ARG A 60 -7.74 4.95 -5.75
C ARG A 60 -8.10 3.67 -6.49
N SER A 61 -7.08 3.00 -7.08
CA SER A 61 -7.24 1.74 -7.82
C SER A 61 -7.26 0.50 -6.92
N SER A 62 -7.09 0.66 -5.60
CA SER A 62 -7.13 -0.44 -4.64
C SER A 62 -8.52 -0.64 -4.06
N ASP A 63 -8.92 -1.90 -3.88
CA ASP A 63 -10.12 -2.26 -3.11
C ASP A 63 -9.82 -2.31 -1.59
N ALA A 64 -8.60 -2.70 -1.23
CA ALA A 64 -8.06 -2.60 0.13
C ALA A 64 -6.55 -2.35 0.10
N ILE A 65 -6.01 -1.86 1.21
CA ILE A 65 -4.60 -1.53 1.36
C ILE A 65 -4.03 -2.26 2.59
N ILE A 66 -2.86 -2.87 2.43
CA ILE A 66 -2.09 -3.43 3.54
C ILE A 66 -0.82 -2.58 3.71
N LEU A 67 -0.69 -1.92 4.85
CA LEU A 67 0.54 -1.20 5.22
C LEU A 67 1.52 -2.18 5.86
N VAL A 68 2.70 -2.32 5.24
CA VAL A 68 3.81 -3.12 5.76
C VAL A 68 5.01 -2.20 5.93
N ALA A 69 5.50 -2.05 7.17
CA ALA A 69 6.51 -1.08 7.54
C ALA A 69 6.19 0.32 6.97
N GLY A 70 7.16 0.96 6.33
CA GLY A 70 6.93 2.13 5.48
C GLY A 70 7.40 3.47 6.06
N GLY A 71 7.68 4.40 5.15
CA GLY A 71 8.11 5.75 5.48
C GLY A 71 7.02 6.79 5.28
N VAL A 72 7.41 8.05 5.08
CA VAL A 72 6.48 9.17 4.88
C VAL A 72 5.58 9.01 3.66
N GLY A 73 6.07 8.39 2.58
CA GLY A 73 5.24 8.09 1.40
C GLY A 73 4.09 7.13 1.73
N SER A 74 4.37 6.08 2.50
CA SER A 74 3.35 5.12 2.96
C SER A 74 2.36 5.77 3.92
N LEU A 75 2.81 6.69 4.78
CA LEU A 75 1.91 7.49 5.63
C LEU A 75 0.95 8.33 4.78
N ALA A 76 1.46 8.98 3.72
CA ALA A 76 0.64 9.76 2.81
C ALA A 76 -0.39 8.88 2.09
N GLU A 77 0.00 7.67 1.67
CA GLU A 77 -0.92 6.68 1.09
C GLU A 77 -2.02 6.26 2.06
N VAL A 78 -1.69 6.00 3.33
CA VAL A 78 -2.68 5.70 4.37
C VAL A 78 -3.63 6.88 4.61
N ALA A 79 -3.12 8.11 4.67
CA ALA A 79 -3.97 9.30 4.83
C ALA A 79 -4.89 9.53 3.61
N MET A 80 -4.41 9.26 2.39
CA MET A 80 -5.25 9.28 1.19
C MET A 80 -6.32 8.19 1.24
N ALA A 81 -5.94 6.96 1.60
CA ALA A 81 -6.85 5.83 1.73
C ALA A 81 -7.98 6.15 2.72
N TYR A 82 -7.62 6.69 3.89
CA TYR A 82 -8.57 7.11 4.91
C TYR A 82 -9.58 8.13 4.39
N ASN A 83 -9.12 9.17 3.69
CA ASN A 83 -10.00 10.18 3.09
C ASN A 83 -10.88 9.61 1.97
N MET A 84 -10.37 8.64 1.21
CA MET A 84 -11.10 7.95 0.16
C MET A 84 -11.97 6.80 0.68
N LYS A 85 -12.07 6.64 2.01
CA LYS A 85 -12.78 5.54 2.71
C LYS A 85 -12.31 4.14 2.29
N LYS A 86 -11.09 4.01 1.79
CA LYS A 86 -10.52 2.71 1.43
C LYS A 86 -10.18 1.91 2.69
N PRO A 87 -10.56 0.62 2.77
CA PRO A 87 -10.11 -0.25 3.83
C PRO A 87 -8.59 -0.28 3.94
N VAL A 88 -8.08 -0.12 5.17
CA VAL A 88 -6.65 -0.21 5.47
C VAL A 88 -6.42 -1.19 6.62
N VAL A 89 -5.58 -2.18 6.35
CA VAL A 89 -5.02 -3.09 7.35
C VAL A 89 -3.55 -2.71 7.56
N VAL A 90 -3.15 -2.52 8.80
CA VAL A 90 -1.78 -2.21 9.21
C VAL A 90 -1.17 -3.47 9.83
N LEU A 91 -0.12 -4.00 9.19
CA LEU A 91 0.61 -5.15 9.68
C LEU A 91 1.62 -4.70 10.75
N LYS A 92 1.23 -4.82 12.02
CA LYS A 92 2.06 -4.42 13.17
C LYS A 92 3.19 -5.44 13.41
N GLY A 93 4.24 -5.01 14.10
CA GLY A 93 5.48 -5.76 14.28
C GLY A 93 6.44 -5.68 13.09
N THR A 94 6.10 -4.88 12.07
CA THR A 94 6.94 -4.69 10.87
C THR A 94 7.82 -3.43 10.95
N GLY A 95 7.71 -2.65 12.03
CA GLY A 95 8.52 -1.46 12.27
C GLY A 95 8.02 -0.19 11.57
N MET A 96 8.81 0.87 11.70
CA MET A 96 8.61 2.16 11.03
C MET A 96 7.22 2.77 11.29
N ILE A 97 6.53 3.30 10.26
CA ILE A 97 5.25 3.97 10.45
C ILE A 97 4.12 3.01 10.81
N ALA A 98 4.18 1.74 10.41
CA ALA A 98 3.17 0.74 10.75
C ALA A 98 2.98 0.63 12.27
N ASP A 99 4.07 0.47 13.01
CA ASP A 99 4.01 0.34 14.47
C ASP A 99 3.66 1.67 15.16
N ARG A 100 4.17 2.79 14.62
CA ARG A 100 3.82 4.13 15.15
C ARG A 100 2.32 4.43 15.03
N LEU A 101 1.65 3.95 13.99
CA LEU A 101 0.20 4.16 13.84
C LEU A 101 -0.61 3.43 14.91
N VAL A 102 -0.13 2.27 15.39
CA VAL A 102 -0.76 1.54 16.50
C VAL A 102 -0.71 2.38 17.77
N GLU A 103 0.43 3.01 18.05
CA GLU A 103 0.65 3.84 19.23
C GLU A 103 -0.13 5.16 19.16
N LEU A 104 -0.13 5.81 18.00
CA LEU A 104 -0.75 7.13 17.81
C LEU A 104 -2.27 7.06 17.71
N PHE A 105 -2.81 5.98 17.13
CA PHE A 105 -4.24 5.83 16.85
C PHE A 105 -4.75 4.46 17.34
N PRO A 106 -4.74 4.20 18.65
CA PRO A 106 -5.14 2.89 19.19
C PRO A 106 -6.62 2.56 18.93
N ASP A 107 -7.48 3.57 18.71
CA ASP A 107 -8.87 3.36 18.30
C ASP A 107 -9.03 3.12 16.78
N GLY A 108 -7.95 3.31 16.02
CA GLY A 108 -7.88 3.12 14.57
C GLY A 108 -8.39 4.30 13.74
N PHE A 109 -8.71 5.45 14.33
CA PHE A 109 -9.19 6.61 13.56
C PHE A 109 -8.13 7.70 13.46
N LEU A 110 -7.87 8.18 12.24
CA LEU A 110 -6.82 9.18 12.01
C LEU A 110 -7.25 10.61 12.34
N ASP A 111 -8.56 10.86 12.41
CA ASP A 111 -9.10 12.17 12.73
C ASP A 111 -10.50 12.09 13.38
N HIS A 112 -11.04 13.26 13.72
CA HIS A 112 -12.36 13.42 14.33
C HIS A 112 -13.53 12.97 13.43
N ARG A 113 -13.33 12.82 12.10
CA ARG A 113 -14.39 12.46 11.15
C ARG A 113 -14.67 10.96 11.15
N LYS A 114 -13.74 10.16 11.66
CA LYS A 114 -13.88 8.71 11.82
C LYS A 114 -14.36 8.00 10.55
N MET A 115 -13.80 8.39 9.41
CA MET A 115 -14.28 8.01 8.07
C MET A 115 -14.13 6.51 7.80
N VAL A 116 -12.99 5.93 8.14
CA VAL A 116 -12.70 4.50 8.07
C VAL A 116 -11.78 4.15 9.23
N ARG A 117 -12.01 3.01 9.87
CA ARG A 117 -11.17 2.56 10.97
C ARG A 117 -10.01 1.73 10.41
N LEU A 118 -8.77 2.11 10.71
CA LEU A 118 -7.60 1.26 10.48
C LEU A 118 -7.75 -0.03 11.28
N ARG A 119 -7.47 -1.17 10.66
CA ARG A 119 -7.38 -2.46 11.35
C ARG A 119 -5.93 -2.80 11.62
N PHE A 120 -5.63 -3.29 12.81
CA PHE A 120 -4.28 -3.70 13.20
C PHE A 120 -4.23 -5.21 13.32
N GLU A 121 -3.27 -5.85 12.67
CA GLU A 121 -3.05 -7.30 12.68
C GLU A 121 -1.54 -7.57 12.70
N GLU A 122 -1.09 -8.64 13.35
CA GLU A 122 0.33 -9.06 13.39
C GLU A 122 0.63 -10.24 12.47
N ASP A 123 -0.37 -11.06 12.18
CA ASP A 123 -0.23 -12.21 11.31
C ASP A 123 -0.48 -11.83 9.84
N PRO A 124 0.45 -12.10 8.92
CA PRO A 124 0.32 -11.70 7.52
C PRO A 124 -0.82 -12.40 6.80
N GLU A 125 -1.14 -13.66 7.13
CA GLU A 125 -2.25 -14.40 6.51
C GLU A 125 -3.59 -13.79 6.95
N LYS A 126 -3.75 -13.55 8.26
CA LYS A 126 -4.95 -12.87 8.78
C LYS A 126 -5.10 -11.45 8.26
N ALA A 127 -4.00 -10.74 8.05
CA ALA A 127 -4.04 -9.38 7.48
C ALA A 127 -4.58 -9.39 6.05
N VAL A 128 -4.22 -10.39 5.25
CA VAL A 128 -4.75 -10.60 3.89
C VAL A 128 -6.22 -10.99 3.93
N ASP A 129 -6.61 -11.94 4.78
CA ASP A 129 -8.00 -12.37 4.93
C ASP A 129 -8.92 -11.19 5.31
N LEU A 130 -8.47 -10.40 6.28
CA LEU A 130 -9.20 -9.21 6.74
C LEU A 130 -9.28 -8.14 5.65
N ALA A 131 -8.20 -7.89 4.91
CA ALA A 131 -8.22 -6.95 3.79
C ALA A 131 -9.20 -7.39 2.70
N ALA A 132 -9.22 -8.69 2.37
CA ALA A 132 -10.13 -9.25 1.38
C ALA A 132 -11.60 -9.23 1.84
N GLU A 133 -11.86 -9.47 3.12
CA GLU A 133 -13.21 -9.33 3.72
C GLU A 133 -13.71 -7.89 3.61
N LEU A 134 -12.90 -6.92 4.03
CA LEU A 134 -13.28 -5.50 3.99
C LEU A 134 -13.46 -4.99 2.55
N ALA A 135 -12.64 -5.45 1.61
CA ALA A 135 -12.78 -5.12 0.19
C ALA A 135 -14.12 -5.58 -0.39
N ARG A 136 -14.62 -6.77 0.00
CA ARG A 136 -15.92 -7.27 -0.45
C ARG A 136 -17.07 -6.42 0.09
N LEU A 137 -17.01 -6.06 1.37
CA LEU A 137 -18.06 -5.26 2.02
C LEU A 137 -18.16 -3.84 1.47
N ASP A 138 -17.05 -3.24 1.01
CA ASP A 138 -17.05 -1.90 0.38
C ASP A 138 -17.64 -1.92 -1.04
N GLY A 139 -17.55 -3.05 -1.75
CA GLY A 139 -18.06 -3.21 -3.12
C GLY A 139 -19.55 -3.52 -3.24
N GLU A 140 -20.24 -3.79 -2.12
CA GLU A 140 -21.69 -4.09 -2.08
C GLU A 140 -22.56 -2.83 -1.83
N GLY A 141 -21.95 -1.65 -1.75
CA GLY A 141 -22.60 -0.36 -1.44
C GLY A 141 -22.80 0.61 -2.60
#